data_AF-A0A198YIU5-F1
#
_entry.id   AF-A0A198YIU5-F1
#
_cell.length_a   1.000
_cell.length_b   1.000
_cell.length_c   1.000
_cell.angle_alpha   90.00
_cell.angle_beta   90.00
_cell.angle_gamma   90.00
#
_symmetry.space_group_name_H-M   'P 1'
#
loop_
_entity.id
_entity.type
_entity.pdbx_description
1 polymer ?
#
loop_
_entity_poly.entity_id
_entity_poly.type
_entity_poly.pdbx_seq_one_letter_code
_entity_poly.pdbx_strand_id
1 'polypeptide(L)'
;MADDSTVTIRASFSTREAADLAVEHLVQQQGISRRDIFVQSATDENTSGSMASGGDASHDEGTRDDGALEGDIEVSVDITAGQIAAVQGILEDVGAIRVSKG
;
A
#
# COMPACT_ATOMS: atom_id res chain seq x y z
N MET A 1 -26.29 -5.06 18.62
CA MET A 1 -25.02 -4.32 18.64
C MET A 1 -24.27 -4.81 17.43
N ALA A 2 -23.95 -3.94 16.46
CA ALA A 2 -23.04 -4.33 15.40
C ALA A 2 -21.68 -4.54 16.08
N ASP A 3 -21.04 -5.68 15.82
CA ASP A 3 -19.69 -5.96 16.31
C ASP A 3 -18.76 -4.83 15.86
N ASP A 4 -18.48 -3.89 16.78
CA ASP A 4 -17.53 -2.78 16.65
C ASP A 4 -16.07 -3.29 16.67
N SER A 5 -15.87 -4.57 16.34
CA SER A 5 -14.55 -5.17 16.30
C SER A 5 -13.83 -4.63 15.07
N THR A 6 -12.77 -3.87 15.32
CA THR A 6 -11.87 -3.45 14.26
C THR A 6 -11.07 -4.65 13.75
N VAL A 7 -10.91 -4.70 12.45
CA VAL A 7 -10.25 -5.76 11.69
C VAL A 7 -9.25 -5.09 10.77
N THR A 8 -8.02 -5.60 10.76
CA THR A 8 -7.02 -5.15 9.82
C THR A 8 -7.08 -5.99 8.54
N ILE A 9 -7.20 -5.34 7.38
CA ILE A 9 -7.01 -5.98 6.07
C ILE A 9 -5.64 -5.58 5.55
N ARG A 10 -4.86 -6.55 5.07
CA ARG A 10 -3.55 -6.32 4.47
C ARG A 10 -3.58 -6.74 3.00
N ALA A 11 -3.11 -5.85 2.13
CA ALA A 11 -2.94 -6.12 0.72
C ALA A 11 -1.50 -5.87 0.28
N SER A 12 -0.96 -6.76 -0.55
CA SER A 12 0.35 -6.61 -1.16
C SER A 12 0.20 -6.17 -2.62
N PHE A 13 1.05 -5.26 -3.05
CA PHE A 13 1.08 -4.69 -4.39
C PHE A 13 2.49 -4.80 -4.97
N SER A 14 2.59 -5.12 -6.26
CA SER A 14 3.88 -5.16 -6.96
C SER A 14 4.39 -3.78 -7.37
N THR A 15 3.54 -2.74 -7.35
CA THR A 15 3.91 -1.38 -7.76
C THR A 15 3.42 -0.33 -6.76
N ARG A 16 4.19 0.76 -6.66
CA ARG A 16 3.83 1.91 -5.81
C ARG A 16 2.60 2.64 -6.31
N GLU A 17 2.40 2.68 -7.62
CA GLU A 17 1.24 3.29 -8.24
C GLU A 17 -0.05 2.59 -7.83
N ALA A 18 -0.08 1.25 -7.86
CA ALA A 18 -1.24 0.47 -7.42
C ALA A 18 -1.53 0.65 -5.92
N ALA A 19 -0.47 0.70 -5.09
CA ALA A 19 -0.61 0.96 -3.67
C ALA A 19 -1.17 2.37 -3.36
N ASP A 20 -0.74 3.41 -4.09
CA ASP A 20 -1.26 4.78 -3.88
C ASP A 20 -2.72 4.88 -4.33
N LEU A 21 -3.07 4.31 -5.50
CA LEU A 21 -4.45 4.19 -5.99
C LEU A 21 -5.36 3.47 -5.00
N ALA A 22 -4.86 2.41 -4.35
CA ALA A 22 -5.59 1.74 -3.30
C ALA A 22 -5.96 2.69 -2.17
N VAL A 23 -5.02 3.51 -1.69
CA VAL A 23 -5.32 4.46 -0.63
C VAL A 23 -6.30 5.54 -1.09
N GLU A 24 -6.14 6.05 -2.31
CA GLU A 24 -7.06 7.01 -2.90
C GLU A 24 -8.49 6.45 -2.96
N HIS A 25 -8.65 5.20 -3.39
CA HIS A 25 -9.95 4.55 -3.50
C HIS A 25 -10.55 4.23 -2.13
N LEU A 26 -9.74 3.80 -1.15
CA LEU A 26 -10.21 3.53 0.21
C LEU A 26 -10.72 4.81 0.88
N VAL A 27 -10.01 5.93 0.74
CA VAL A 27 -10.43 7.21 1.30
C VAL A 27 -11.68 7.74 0.59
N GLN A 28 -11.69 7.74 -0.74
CA GLN A 28 -12.76 8.38 -1.52
C GLN A 28 -14.03 7.54 -1.59
N GLN A 29 -13.93 6.22 -1.78
CA GLN A 29 -15.09 5.36 -2.00
C GLN A 29 -15.68 4.79 -0.71
N GLN A 30 -14.84 4.46 0.27
CA GLN A 30 -15.28 3.89 1.55
C GLN A 30 -15.33 4.92 2.68
N GLY A 31 -14.80 6.13 2.47
CA GLY A 31 -14.73 7.15 3.51
C GLY A 31 -13.79 6.77 4.66
N ILE A 32 -12.85 5.85 4.42
CA ILE A 32 -11.89 5.41 5.43
C ILE A 32 -10.95 6.58 5.71
N SER A 33 -10.70 6.85 6.99
CA SER A 33 -9.77 7.89 7.37
C SER A 33 -8.35 7.49 6.98
N ARG A 34 -7.60 8.40 6.34
CA ARG A 34 -6.20 8.16 5.96
C ARG A 34 -5.32 7.74 7.13
N ARG A 35 -5.72 8.06 8.38
CA ARG A 35 -5.02 7.66 9.61
C ARG A 35 -5.12 6.17 9.91
N ASP A 36 -6.14 5.50 9.40
CA ASP A 36 -6.36 4.06 9.55
C ASP A 36 -5.74 3.26 8.40
N ILE A 37 -4.97 3.92 7.52
CA ILE A 37 -4.33 3.31 6.35
C ILE A 37 -2.81 3.47 6.48
N PHE A 38 -2.11 2.34 6.44
CA PHE A 38 -0.67 2.24 6.57
C PHE A 38 -0.08 1.65 5.28
N VAL A 39 0.98 2.27 4.76
CA VAL A 39 1.69 1.78 3.57
C VAL A 39 3.14 1.57 3.94
N GLN A 40 3.65 0.36 3.70
CA GLN A 40 5.02 -0.03 4.00
C GLN A 40 5.57 -0.97 2.93
N SER A 41 6.88 -1.15 2.89
CA SER A 41 7.50 -2.24 2.13
C SER A 41 7.22 -3.57 2.84
N ALA A 42 6.78 -4.58 2.11
CA ALA A 42 6.47 -5.92 2.63
C ALA A 42 7.74 -6.70 3.03
N THR A 43 8.90 -6.29 2.53
CA THR A 43 10.21 -6.81 2.94
C THR A 43 10.84 -5.89 3.98
N ASP A 44 11.34 -6.47 5.08
CA ASP A 44 12.11 -5.79 6.15
C ASP A 44 13.39 -5.08 5.64
N GLU A 45 13.79 -5.38 4.40
CA GLU A 45 14.99 -4.88 3.72
C GLU A 45 14.90 -3.44 3.20
N ASN A 46 13.81 -2.69 3.49
CA ASN A 46 13.76 -1.25 3.22
C ASN A 46 13.71 -0.38 4.50
N THR A 47 14.34 -0.85 5.57
CA THR A 47 14.65 -0.05 6.77
C THR A 47 16.03 0.64 6.69
N SER A 48 16.64 0.69 5.51
CA SER A 48 17.87 1.47 5.30
C SER A 48 17.55 2.77 4.57
N GLY A 49 17.40 3.85 5.34
CA GLY A 49 17.52 5.20 4.79
C GLY A 49 18.84 5.33 4.04
N SER A 50 18.80 5.45 2.72
CA SER A 50 19.93 5.81 1.86
C SER A 50 19.42 6.22 0.48
N MET A 51 18.77 7.36 0.36
CA MET A 51 19.08 8.37 -0.67
C MET A 51 18.19 9.60 -0.49
N ALA A 52 18.87 10.74 -0.51
CA ALA A 52 18.47 12.00 0.08
C ALA A 52 17.28 12.66 -0.64
N SER A 53 16.49 13.40 0.13
CA SER A 53 15.83 14.59 -0.38
C SER A 53 16.91 15.56 -0.91
N GLY A 54 16.92 15.80 -2.21
CA GLY A 54 17.81 16.78 -2.83
C GLY A 54 17.37 17.01 -4.27
N GLY A 55 16.77 18.16 -4.52
CA GLY A 55 16.65 18.69 -5.87
C GLY A 55 18.05 18.89 -6.48
N ASP A 56 18.12 18.80 -7.80
CA ASP A 56 19.32 18.97 -8.63
C ASP A 56 20.34 17.81 -8.59
N ALA A 57 20.15 16.83 -9.48
CA ALA A 57 21.26 16.02 -9.98
C ALA A 57 21.01 15.71 -11.46
N SER A 58 21.57 16.57 -12.29
CA SER A 58 21.61 16.44 -13.74
C SER A 58 22.59 15.36 -14.16
N HIS A 59 22.25 14.73 -15.28
CA HIS A 59 23.13 14.14 -16.30
C HIS A 59 23.55 12.66 -16.20
N ASP A 60 23.26 12.01 -17.33
CA ASP A 60 24.11 11.12 -18.11
C ASP A 60 23.99 9.60 -17.92
N GLU A 61 23.38 9.02 -18.95
CA GLU A 61 23.74 7.78 -19.65
C GLU A 61 24.30 6.62 -18.80
N GLY A 62 23.43 5.64 -18.59
CA GLY A 62 23.79 4.32 -18.09
C GLY A 62 22.53 3.53 -17.85
N THR A 63 22.18 2.65 -18.81
CA THR A 63 21.18 1.60 -18.66
C THR A 63 21.35 0.94 -17.29
N ARG A 64 20.48 1.29 -16.34
CA ARG A 64 20.43 0.67 -15.02
C ARG A 64 19.36 -0.41 -15.08
N ASP A 65 19.71 -1.50 -15.74
CA ASP A 65 19.15 -2.82 -15.41
C ASP A 65 19.55 -3.08 -13.94
N ASP A 66 18.67 -3.66 -13.13
CA ASP A 66 18.94 -4.09 -11.74
C ASP A 66 18.96 -3.03 -10.61
N GLY A 67 18.09 -2.02 -10.68
CA GLY A 67 17.66 -1.30 -9.47
C GLY A 67 16.54 -2.09 -8.80
N ALA A 68 16.83 -2.83 -7.73
CA ALA A 68 15.84 -3.57 -6.94
C ALA A 68 14.67 -2.66 -6.49
N LEU A 69 13.60 -2.64 -7.29
CA LEU A 69 12.25 -2.24 -6.89
C LEU A 69 11.47 -3.47 -6.38
N GLU A 70 12.14 -4.61 -6.19
CA GLU A 70 11.57 -5.91 -5.78
C GLU A 70 11.26 -5.99 -4.28
N GLY A 71 10.56 -5.00 -3.76
CA GLY A 71 9.85 -5.14 -2.49
C GLY A 71 8.38 -4.98 -2.78
N ASP A 72 7.59 -6.04 -2.62
CA ASP A 72 6.14 -5.91 -2.58
C ASP A 72 5.78 -4.78 -1.58
N ILE A 73 4.74 -4.01 -1.87
CA ILE A 73 4.28 -2.92 -1.02
C ILE A 73 3.05 -3.41 -0.29
N GLU A 74 3.09 -3.39 1.04
CA GLU A 74 1.94 -3.74 1.86
C GLU A 74 1.14 -2.49 2.21
N VAL A 75 -0.15 -2.50 1.89
CA VAL A 75 -1.15 -1.57 2.40
C VAL A 75 -1.99 -2.30 3.45
N SER A 76 -1.92 -1.81 4.69
CA SER A 76 -2.74 -2.28 5.80
C SER A 76 -3.80 -1.25 6.13
N VAL A 77 -5.04 -1.69 6.33
CA VAL A 77 -6.17 -0.80 6.66
C VAL A 77 -7.00 -1.36 7.81
N ASP A 78 -7.26 -0.53 8.81
CA ASP A 78 -8.10 -0.86 9.94
C ASP A 78 -9.54 -0.44 9.67
N ILE A 79 -10.46 -1.39 9.71
CA ILE A 79 -11.87 -1.18 9.38
C ILE A 79 -12.79 -1.96 10.32
N THR A 80 -14.06 -1.58 10.35
CA THR A 80 -15.08 -2.40 11.01
C THR A 80 -15.42 -3.64 10.17
N ALA A 81 -15.89 -4.71 10.83
CA ALA A 81 -16.22 -5.97 10.16
C ALA A 81 -17.21 -5.85 8.99
N GLY A 82 -18.08 -4.83 9.01
CA GLY A 82 -19.05 -4.55 7.95
C GLY A 82 -18.44 -4.03 6.63
N GLN A 83 -17.20 -3.54 6.66
CA GLN A 83 -16.52 -2.96 5.48
C GLN A 83 -15.58 -3.95 4.78
N ILE A 84 -15.38 -5.15 5.34
CA ILE A 84 -14.40 -6.13 4.85
C ILE A 84 -14.59 -6.45 3.37
N ALA A 85 -15.81 -6.78 2.96
CA ALA A 85 -16.08 -7.19 1.57
C ALA A 85 -15.85 -6.04 0.58
N ALA A 86 -16.22 -4.81 0.96
CA ALA A 86 -16.06 -3.64 0.10
C ALA A 86 -14.57 -3.25 -0.04
N VAL A 87 -13.82 -3.31 1.05
CA VAL A 87 -12.38 -3.04 1.06
C VAL A 87 -11.60 -4.08 0.26
N GLN A 88 -11.90 -5.37 0.44
CA GLN A 88 -11.25 -6.42 -0.36
C GLN A 88 -11.49 -6.21 -1.86
N GLY A 89 -12.73 -5.94 -2.26
CA GLY A 89 -13.04 -5.68 -3.67
C GLY A 89 -12.28 -4.50 -4.27
N ILE A 90 -12.10 -3.41 -3.51
CA ILE A 90 -11.29 -2.25 -3.97
C ILE A 90 -9.82 -2.63 -4.12
N LEU A 91 -9.27 -3.35 -3.14
CA LEU A 91 -7.87 -3.76 -3.15
C LEU A 91 -7.59 -4.70 -4.34
N GLU A 92 -8.50 -5.61 -4.64
CA GLU A 92 -8.41 -6.49 -5.81
C GLU A 92 -8.56 -5.70 -7.14
N ASP A 93 -9.49 -4.74 -7.21
CA ASP A 93 -9.74 -3.90 -8.40
C ASP A 93 -8.53 -3.04 -8.78
N VAL A 94 -7.85 -2.46 -7.78
CA VAL A 94 -6.65 -1.64 -7.99
C VAL A 94 -5.37 -2.46 -8.16
N GLY A 95 -5.46 -3.80 -8.15
CA GLY A 95 -4.36 -4.69 -8.53
C GLY A 95 -3.56 -5.30 -7.38
N ALA A 96 -4.17 -5.53 -6.21
CA ALA A 96 -3.52 -6.28 -5.13
C ALA A 96 -3.24 -7.72 -5.59
N ILE A 97 -1.99 -8.17 -5.39
CA ILE A 97 -1.55 -9.52 -5.72
C ILE A 97 -1.86 -10.52 -4.60
N ARG A 98 -2.08 -10.02 -3.39
CA ARG A 98 -2.44 -10.79 -2.21
C ARG A 98 -3.28 -9.92 -1.28
N VAL A 99 -4.40 -10.44 -0.81
CA VAL A 99 -5.22 -9.80 0.22
C VAL A 99 -5.45 -10.80 1.35
N SER A 100 -5.27 -10.35 2.59
CA SER A 100 -5.42 -11.17 3.79
C SER A 100 -6.07 -10.39 4.91
N LYS A 101 -6.79 -11.12 5.78
CA LYS A 101 -7.39 -10.58 7.00
C LYS A 101 -6.47 -10.92 8.18
N GLY A 102 -6.11 -9.90 8.97
CA GLY A 102 -5.37 -10.02 10.23
C GLY A 102 -6.24 -10.40 11.41
#